data_AF-A0A370CGK7-F1
#
_entry.id   AF-A0A370CGK7-F1
#
_cell.length_a   1.000
_cell.length_b   1.000
_cell.length_c   1.000
_cell.angle_alpha   90.00
_cell.angle_beta   90.00
_cell.angle_gamma   90.00
#
_symmetry.space_group_name_H-M   'P 1'
#
loop_
_entity.id
_entity.type
_entity.pdbx_description
1 polymer ?
#
loop_
_entity_poly.entity_id
_entity_poly.type
_entity_poly.pdbx_seq_one_letter_code
_entity_poly.pdbx_strand_id
1 'polypeptide(L)'
;MKTNKTPNKIKFQIKLPNEKIILNYAISKDNDRQTDDNFRLFTNWIIENKKKVTSVKIILSDYLNRFYVGEERALLWGKNWQDKNKKYLEELRKEDIPYQLIGWRSLIDEEKYIQLKPRVDDLYTTDQEFKTTVNGLATSHQNKAGFDSAVQYLLEESAGIASLTEGILTYPSPKLNGAIHCALTKLNCGPIYIGHMFIHSKSSYNPEYTLYQAIFKTMCALEQAGYKDLKAKHQFFCESIRSYENPNKNNFEFFLNTLTQNNQCHEKLSSCQNRDLERTFLSSSLVFNSARRGSI
;
A
#
# COMPACT_ATOMS: atom_id res chain seq x y z
N MET A 1 17.85 2.11 16.29
CA MET A 1 18.52 1.70 15.04
C MET A 1 17.48 1.20 14.05
N LYS A 2 17.34 1.84 12.87
CA LYS A 2 16.53 1.27 11.77
C LYS A 2 17.28 0.08 11.21
N THR A 3 16.86 -1.14 11.55
CA THR A 3 17.27 -2.32 10.80
C THR A 3 16.62 -2.22 9.43
N ASN A 4 17.39 -1.76 8.42
CA ASN A 4 16.95 -1.80 7.03
C ASN A 4 16.79 -3.28 6.66
N LYS A 5 15.58 -3.80 6.82
CA LYS A 5 15.25 -5.18 6.48
C LYS A 5 15.33 -5.31 4.97
N THR A 6 16.28 -6.09 4.48
CA THR A 6 16.37 -6.40 3.05
C THR A 6 15.17 -7.26 2.65
N PRO A 7 14.43 -6.89 1.60
CA PRO A 7 13.39 -7.76 1.08
C PRO A 7 14.00 -9.04 0.50
N ASN A 8 13.24 -10.14 0.52
CA ASN A 8 13.75 -11.44 0.09
C ASN A 8 12.85 -12.13 -0.96
N LYS A 9 11.64 -11.64 -1.22
CA LYS A 9 10.74 -12.23 -2.21
C LYS A 9 9.78 -11.21 -2.81
N ILE A 10 9.31 -11.47 -4.02
CA ILE A 10 8.18 -10.74 -4.65
C ILE A 10 6.91 -11.58 -4.57
N LYS A 11 5.79 -10.91 -4.27
CA LYS A 11 4.45 -11.49 -4.36
C LYS A 11 3.55 -10.58 -5.19
N PHE A 12 2.99 -11.14 -6.25
CA PHE A 12 1.92 -10.52 -7.02
C PHE A 12 0.59 -10.62 -6.26
N GLN A 13 -0.26 -9.61 -6.42
CA GLN A 13 -1.56 -9.57 -5.75
C GLN A 13 -2.50 -10.69 -6.19
N ILE A 14 -2.44 -11.01 -7.48
CA ILE A 14 -3.14 -12.14 -8.08
C ILE A 14 -2.14 -13.03 -8.81
N LYS A 15 -2.54 -14.28 -9.05
CA LYS A 15 -1.73 -15.22 -9.82
C LYS A 15 -1.61 -14.70 -11.25
N LEU A 16 -0.38 -14.60 -11.75
CA LEU A 16 -0.15 -14.29 -13.16
C LEU A 16 -0.70 -15.42 -14.05
N PRO A 17 -1.12 -15.13 -15.29
CA PRO A 17 -1.54 -16.14 -16.25
C PRO A 17 -0.49 -17.25 -16.38
N ASN A 18 -0.95 -18.48 -16.66
CA ASN A 18 -0.05 -19.61 -16.91
C ASN A 18 0.58 -19.58 -18.30
N GLU A 19 0.08 -18.69 -19.17
CA GLU A 19 0.59 -18.46 -20.52
C GLU A 19 1.88 -17.65 -20.52
N LYS A 20 2.48 -17.55 -21.70
CA LYS A 20 3.63 -16.69 -21.96
C LYS A 20 3.21 -15.22 -21.88
N ILE A 21 3.91 -14.42 -21.05
CA ILE A 21 3.55 -13.03 -20.78
C ILE A 21 4.68 -12.05 -21.14
N ILE A 22 4.28 -10.91 -21.70
CA ILE A 22 5.09 -9.69 -21.75
C ILE A 22 4.83 -8.92 -20.46
N LEU A 23 5.89 -8.54 -19.74
CA LEU A 23 5.77 -7.79 -18.50
C LEU A 23 6.23 -6.34 -18.70
N ASN A 24 5.32 -5.39 -18.49
CA ASN A 24 5.63 -3.96 -18.47
C ASN A 24 5.90 -3.54 -17.01
N TYR A 25 7.11 -3.05 -16.73
CA TYR A 25 7.53 -2.60 -15.41
C TYR A 25 7.75 -1.08 -15.43
N ALA A 26 6.78 -0.31 -14.95
CA ALA A 26 6.91 1.14 -14.86
C ALA A 26 7.77 1.53 -13.64
N ILE A 27 8.74 2.41 -13.83
CA ILE A 27 9.63 2.95 -12.79
C ILE A 27 9.25 4.41 -12.54
N SER A 28 8.97 4.76 -11.28
CA SER A 28 8.70 6.14 -10.86
C SER A 28 9.82 6.69 -9.98
N LYS A 29 10.14 7.98 -10.16
CA LYS A 29 11.13 8.70 -9.36
C LYS A 29 10.85 8.68 -7.87
N ASP A 30 9.58 8.83 -7.51
CA ASP A 30 9.16 8.97 -6.12
C ASP A 30 9.00 7.61 -5.42
N ASN A 31 9.36 6.50 -6.09
CA ASN A 31 9.26 5.16 -5.53
C ASN A 31 10.63 4.53 -5.29
N ASP A 32 11.09 4.63 -4.05
CA ASP A 32 12.34 4.04 -3.57
C ASP A 32 12.36 2.50 -3.63
N ARG A 33 11.22 1.84 -3.82
CA ARG A 33 11.11 0.38 -3.95
C ARG A 33 11.53 -0.13 -5.32
N GLN A 34 11.99 0.72 -6.23
CA GLN A 34 12.27 0.35 -7.61
C GLN A 34 13.74 0.48 -7.99
N THR A 35 14.63 0.48 -7.00
CA THR A 35 16.08 0.57 -7.21
C THR A 35 16.81 -0.44 -6.33
N ASP A 36 18.08 -0.69 -6.63
CA ASP A 36 19.01 -1.47 -5.83
C ASP A 36 18.50 -2.89 -5.54
N ASP A 37 18.57 -3.33 -4.28
CA ASP A 37 18.17 -4.65 -3.83
C ASP A 37 16.73 -5.00 -4.20
N ASN A 38 15.82 -4.02 -4.25
CA ASN A 38 14.44 -4.26 -4.68
C ASN A 38 14.38 -4.59 -6.17
N PHE A 39 15.10 -3.82 -6.99
CA PHE A 39 15.15 -4.10 -8.42
C PHE A 39 15.88 -5.42 -8.71
N ARG A 40 16.93 -5.76 -7.95
CA ARG A 40 17.55 -7.09 -7.98
C ARG A 40 16.56 -8.21 -7.72
N LEU A 41 15.70 -8.07 -6.69
CA LEU A 41 14.68 -9.09 -6.41
C LEU A 41 13.68 -9.22 -7.56
N PHE A 42 13.39 -8.13 -8.25
CA PHE A 42 12.53 -8.14 -9.43
C PHE A 42 13.16 -8.87 -10.60
N THR A 43 14.43 -8.60 -10.92
CA THR A 43 15.15 -9.33 -11.96
C THR A 43 15.34 -10.80 -11.61
N ASN A 44 15.65 -11.14 -10.36
CA ASN A 44 15.73 -12.52 -9.89
C ASN A 44 14.39 -13.26 -10.05
N TRP A 45 13.28 -12.61 -9.68
CA TRP A 45 11.96 -13.21 -9.85
C TRP A 45 11.64 -13.45 -11.33
N ILE A 46 12.03 -12.53 -12.23
CA ILE A 46 11.90 -12.74 -13.68
C ILE A 46 12.69 -13.97 -14.13
N ILE A 47 13.94 -14.10 -13.69
CA ILE A 47 14.82 -15.23 -14.03
C ILE A 47 14.23 -16.56 -13.56
N GLU A 48 13.77 -16.63 -12.31
CA GLU A 48 13.09 -17.80 -11.76
C GLU A 48 11.83 -18.18 -12.55
N ASN A 49 11.21 -17.22 -13.23
CA ASN A 49 9.99 -17.37 -14.00
C ASN A 49 10.19 -17.25 -15.52
N LYS A 50 11.42 -17.42 -16.02
CA LYS A 50 11.78 -17.21 -17.45
C LYS A 50 11.01 -18.09 -18.44
N LYS A 51 10.44 -19.21 -17.99
CA LYS A 51 9.54 -20.04 -18.83
C LYS A 51 8.20 -19.36 -19.11
N LYS A 52 7.77 -18.43 -18.25
CA LYS A 52 6.51 -17.69 -18.35
C LYS A 52 6.73 -16.28 -18.90
N VAL A 53 7.78 -15.59 -18.47
CA VAL A 53 8.07 -14.22 -18.90
C VAL A 53 8.84 -14.26 -20.23
N THR A 54 8.18 -13.91 -21.34
CA THR A 54 8.81 -13.92 -22.68
C THR A 54 9.67 -12.71 -22.94
N SER A 55 9.29 -11.56 -22.39
CA SER A 55 10.05 -10.32 -22.49
C SER A 55 9.64 -9.34 -21.41
N VAL A 56 10.54 -8.42 -21.07
CA VAL A 56 10.28 -7.36 -20.10
C VAL A 56 10.47 -5.99 -20.75
N LYS A 57 9.46 -5.13 -20.67
CA LYS A 57 9.56 -3.71 -21.03
C LYS A 57 9.69 -2.90 -19.74
N ILE A 58 10.84 -2.28 -19.51
CA ILE A 58 11.09 -1.43 -18.35
C ILE A 58 10.86 0.01 -18.79
N ILE A 59 9.86 0.66 -18.22
CA ILE A 59 9.42 2.00 -18.63
C ILE A 59 9.90 3.00 -17.59
N LEU A 60 10.87 3.84 -17.95
CA LEU A 60 11.37 4.89 -17.07
C LEU A 60 10.46 6.10 -17.21
N SER A 61 9.77 6.52 -16.14
CA SER A 61 8.97 7.74 -16.11
C SER A 61 9.84 9.00 -15.94
N ASP A 62 11.05 8.99 -16.48
CA ASP A 62 12.04 10.04 -16.28
C ASP A 62 11.58 11.37 -16.86
N TYR A 63 11.38 11.43 -18.17
CA TYR A 63 10.93 12.63 -18.87
C TYR A 63 9.52 13.05 -18.44
N LEU A 64 8.67 12.15 -17.93
CA LEU A 64 7.38 12.52 -17.32
C LEU A 64 7.59 13.49 -16.14
N ASN A 65 8.65 13.31 -15.36
CA ASN A 65 8.94 14.15 -14.21
C ASN A 65 9.38 15.58 -14.60
N ARG A 66 9.50 15.90 -15.89
CA ARG A 66 9.83 17.27 -16.36
C ARG A 66 8.79 18.30 -15.92
N PHE A 67 7.52 17.90 -15.78
CA PHE A 67 6.47 18.78 -15.25
C PHE A 67 6.79 19.27 -13.84
N TYR A 68 7.63 18.54 -13.09
CA TYR A 68 7.97 18.90 -11.71
C TYR A 68 9.34 19.55 -11.55
N VAL A 69 10.34 19.12 -12.33
CA VAL A 69 11.74 19.51 -12.09
C VAL A 69 12.45 20.09 -13.32
N GLY A 70 11.76 20.20 -14.45
CA GLY A 70 12.36 20.54 -15.74
C GLY A 70 13.04 19.35 -16.43
N GLU A 71 13.26 19.46 -17.74
CA GLU A 71 13.71 18.35 -18.59
C GLU A 71 15.11 17.83 -18.22
N GLU A 72 16.06 18.72 -18.00
CA GLU A 72 17.45 18.35 -17.73
C GLU A 72 17.57 17.49 -16.46
N ARG A 73 16.93 17.92 -15.37
CA ARG A 73 16.91 17.19 -14.09
C ARG A 73 16.13 15.88 -14.17
N ALA A 74 15.07 15.86 -14.99
CA ALA A 74 14.27 14.67 -15.23
C ALA A 74 15.09 13.57 -15.94
N LEU A 75 15.76 13.92 -17.05
CA LEU A 75 16.60 13.00 -17.81
C LEU A 75 17.85 12.57 -17.03
N LEU A 76 18.47 13.48 -16.27
CA LEU A 76 19.60 13.14 -15.40
C LEU A 76 19.22 12.07 -14.37
N TRP A 77 18.02 12.16 -13.80
CA TRP A 77 17.52 11.13 -12.88
C TRP A 77 17.36 9.78 -13.58
N GLY A 78 16.78 9.74 -14.77
CA GLY A 78 16.62 8.50 -15.55
C GLY A 78 17.96 7.83 -15.83
N LYS A 79 18.96 8.61 -16.27
CA LYS A 79 20.33 8.13 -16.48
C LYS A 79 20.95 7.57 -15.19
N ASN A 80 20.85 8.30 -14.08
CA ASN A 80 21.37 7.84 -12.80
C ASN A 80 20.71 6.54 -12.32
N TRP A 81 19.40 6.40 -12.53
CA TRP A 81 18.69 5.17 -12.20
C TRP A 81 19.20 4.01 -13.06
N GLN A 82 19.38 4.23 -14.37
CA GLN A 82 19.89 3.21 -15.29
C GLN A 82 21.30 2.77 -14.90
N ASP A 83 22.21 3.71 -14.65
CA ASP A 83 23.60 3.41 -14.27
C ASP A 83 23.67 2.59 -12.97
N LYS A 84 22.85 2.95 -11.98
CA LYS A 84 22.78 2.26 -10.68
C LYS A 84 22.28 0.82 -10.80
N ASN A 85 21.35 0.58 -11.71
CA ASN A 85 20.66 -0.72 -11.86
C ASN A 85 21.20 -1.55 -13.03
N LYS A 86 22.19 -1.05 -13.79
CA LYS A 86 22.75 -1.67 -14.99
C LYS A 86 23.18 -3.12 -14.79
N LYS A 87 23.82 -3.44 -13.67
CA LYS A 87 24.28 -4.81 -13.36
C LYS A 87 23.14 -5.83 -13.32
N TYR A 88 21.96 -5.44 -12.84
CA TYR A 88 20.78 -6.32 -12.79
C TYR A 88 20.12 -6.48 -14.16
N LEU A 89 20.20 -5.46 -15.01
CA LEU A 89 19.80 -5.56 -16.41
C LEU A 89 20.73 -6.50 -17.19
N GLU A 90 22.03 -6.49 -16.89
CA GLU A 90 23.00 -7.41 -17.49
C GLU A 90 22.76 -8.87 -17.07
N GLU A 91 22.26 -9.13 -15.86
CA GLU A 91 21.85 -10.47 -15.43
C GLU A 91 20.71 -11.03 -16.30
N LEU A 92 19.71 -10.21 -16.65
CA LEU A 92 18.63 -10.63 -17.57
C LEU A 92 19.19 -11.05 -18.94
N ARG A 93 20.17 -10.31 -19.47
CA ARG A 93 20.86 -10.67 -20.75
C ARG A 93 21.63 -11.99 -20.64
N LYS A 94 22.35 -12.20 -19.53
CA LYS A 94 23.11 -13.45 -19.30
C LYS A 94 22.20 -14.67 -19.25
N GLU A 95 20.97 -14.50 -18.76
CA GLU A 95 19.95 -15.55 -18.67
C GLU A 95 19.11 -15.71 -19.95
N ASP A 96 19.47 -15.01 -21.04
CA ASP A 96 18.76 -15.01 -22.33
C ASP A 96 17.29 -14.58 -22.22
N ILE A 97 17.03 -13.56 -21.39
CA ILE A 97 15.70 -12.98 -21.22
C ILE A 97 15.62 -11.66 -21.99
N PRO A 98 14.82 -11.56 -23.06
CA PRO A 98 14.66 -10.32 -23.81
C PRO A 98 14.14 -9.19 -22.92
N TYR A 99 14.82 -8.05 -22.91
CA TYR A 99 14.30 -6.85 -22.27
C TYR A 99 14.52 -5.59 -23.11
N GLN A 100 13.65 -4.62 -22.91
CA GLN A 100 13.72 -3.28 -23.47
C GLN A 100 13.69 -2.26 -22.34
N LEU A 101 14.55 -1.25 -22.42
CA LEU A 101 14.48 -0.07 -21.56
C LEU A 101 13.90 1.08 -22.39
N ILE A 102 12.71 1.54 -22.01
CA ILE A 102 11.94 2.55 -22.73
C ILE A 102 11.95 3.82 -21.86
N GLY A 103 12.57 4.88 -22.35
CA GLY A 103 12.47 6.20 -21.74
C GLY A 103 11.10 6.82 -22.03
N TRP A 104 10.60 7.66 -21.11
CA TRP A 104 9.24 8.20 -21.26
C TRP A 104 9.07 9.04 -22.52
N ARG A 105 10.11 9.77 -22.94
CA ARG A 105 10.09 10.54 -24.19
C ARG A 105 9.80 9.65 -25.40
N SER A 106 10.46 8.50 -25.48
CA SER A 106 10.25 7.55 -26.58
C SER A 106 8.86 6.93 -26.55
N LEU A 107 8.28 6.71 -25.37
CA LEU A 107 6.90 6.21 -25.21
C LEU A 107 5.86 7.23 -25.74
N ILE A 108 6.07 8.52 -25.49
CA ILE A 108 5.14 9.57 -25.94
C ILE A 108 5.32 9.96 -27.41
N ASP A 109 6.42 9.54 -28.04
CA ASP A 109 6.62 9.68 -29.49
C ASP A 109 5.88 8.56 -30.27
N GLU A 110 5.34 7.54 -29.61
CA GLU A 110 4.60 6.45 -30.24
C GLU A 110 3.23 6.90 -30.78
N GLU A 111 2.85 6.39 -31.96
CA GLU A 111 1.57 6.71 -32.61
C GLU A 111 0.36 6.46 -31.69
N LYS A 112 0.38 5.38 -30.90
CA LYS A 112 -0.70 5.06 -29.96
C LYS A 112 -0.86 6.12 -28.88
N TYR A 113 0.24 6.68 -28.37
CA TYR A 113 0.18 7.78 -27.42
C TYR A 113 -0.43 9.02 -28.10
N ILE A 114 0.03 9.36 -29.30
CA ILE A 114 -0.46 10.52 -30.07
C ILE A 114 -1.98 10.42 -30.29
N GLN A 115 -2.51 9.22 -30.53
CA GLN A 115 -3.95 8.98 -30.68
C GLN A 115 -4.73 9.01 -29.35
N LEU A 116 -4.12 8.55 -28.25
CA LEU A 116 -4.79 8.43 -26.94
C LEU A 116 -4.77 9.71 -26.12
N LYS A 117 -3.71 10.53 -26.23
CA LYS A 117 -3.57 11.75 -25.43
C LYS A 117 -4.75 12.72 -25.62
N PRO A 118 -5.23 13.02 -26.84
CA PRO A 118 -6.41 13.86 -27.03
C PRO A 118 -7.68 13.28 -26.39
N ARG A 119 -7.82 11.94 -26.35
CA ARG A 119 -8.98 11.28 -25.73
C ARG A 119 -8.95 11.38 -24.20
N VAL A 120 -7.77 11.30 -23.60
CA VAL A 120 -7.58 11.53 -22.16
C VAL A 120 -7.83 13.00 -21.82
N ASP A 121 -7.37 13.93 -22.66
CA ASP A 121 -7.62 15.36 -22.48
C ASP A 121 -9.10 15.70 -22.60
N ASP A 122 -9.79 15.15 -23.60
CA ASP A 122 -11.23 15.29 -23.76
C ASP A 122 -11.96 14.74 -22.53
N LEU A 123 -11.58 13.55 -22.04
CA LEU A 123 -12.16 12.96 -20.82
C LEU A 123 -12.03 13.89 -19.61
N TYR A 124 -10.91 14.61 -19.47
CA TYR A 124 -10.72 15.57 -18.37
C TYR A 124 -11.66 16.77 -18.46
N THR A 125 -12.09 17.13 -19.67
CA THR A 125 -13.05 18.22 -19.88
C THR A 125 -14.51 17.77 -19.79
N THR A 126 -14.83 16.54 -20.21
CA THR A 126 -16.20 16.05 -20.41
C THR A 126 -16.71 15.12 -19.30
N ASP A 127 -15.84 14.36 -18.64
CA ASP A 127 -16.22 13.41 -17.58
C ASP A 127 -15.88 13.99 -16.19
N GLN A 128 -16.94 14.28 -15.43
CA GLN A 128 -16.83 14.92 -14.11
C GLN A 128 -16.11 14.02 -13.09
N GLU A 129 -16.23 12.70 -13.18
CA GLU A 129 -15.59 11.75 -12.26
C GLU A 129 -14.08 11.72 -12.48
N PHE A 130 -13.64 11.65 -13.74
CA PHE A 130 -12.23 11.70 -14.10
C PHE A 130 -11.63 13.06 -13.74
N LYS A 131 -12.30 14.17 -14.08
CA LYS A 131 -11.87 15.52 -13.70
C LYS A 131 -11.69 15.67 -12.19
N THR A 132 -12.65 15.21 -11.40
CA THR A 132 -12.60 15.27 -9.94
C THR A 132 -11.43 14.43 -9.40
N THR A 133 -11.21 13.24 -9.97
CA THR A 133 -10.10 12.35 -9.58
C THR A 133 -8.75 12.99 -9.86
N VAL A 134 -8.56 13.55 -11.06
CA VAL A 134 -7.32 14.24 -11.45
C VAL A 134 -7.09 15.47 -10.57
N ASN A 135 -8.11 16.29 -10.35
CA ASN A 135 -7.98 17.50 -9.53
C ASN A 135 -7.64 17.17 -8.08
N GLY A 136 -8.28 16.16 -7.48
CA GLY A 136 -7.99 15.74 -6.11
C GLY A 136 -6.53 15.31 -5.94
N LEU A 137 -6.00 14.55 -6.91
CA LEU A 137 -4.58 14.14 -6.93
C LEU A 137 -3.65 15.33 -7.19
N ALA A 138 -3.99 16.20 -8.14
CA ALA A 138 -3.20 17.39 -8.45
C ALA A 138 -3.08 18.33 -7.23
N THR A 139 -4.16 18.53 -6.47
CA THR A 139 -4.12 19.28 -5.19
C THR A 139 -3.15 18.64 -4.20
N SER A 140 -3.08 17.31 -4.11
CA SER A 140 -2.12 16.63 -3.21
C SER A 140 -0.65 16.80 -3.64
N HIS A 141 -0.42 17.12 -4.91
CA HIS A 141 0.91 17.30 -5.51
C HIS A 141 1.29 18.76 -5.78
N GLN A 142 0.38 19.72 -5.54
CA GLN A 142 0.57 21.13 -5.91
C GLN A 142 1.84 21.76 -5.31
N ASN A 143 2.26 21.31 -4.13
CA ASN A 143 3.45 21.82 -3.45
C ASN A 143 4.77 21.43 -4.17
N LYS A 144 4.73 20.49 -5.12
CA LYS A 144 5.92 20.08 -5.88
C LYS A 144 6.22 21.05 -7.04
N ALA A 145 5.21 21.47 -7.79
CA ALA A 145 5.42 22.24 -9.04
C ALA A 145 4.20 23.05 -9.51
N GLY A 146 3.22 23.27 -8.64
CA GLY A 146 1.95 23.90 -8.99
C GLY A 146 0.87 22.91 -9.44
N PHE A 147 -0.38 23.35 -9.34
CA PHE A 147 -1.56 22.54 -9.67
C PHE A 147 -1.60 22.15 -11.15
N ASP A 148 -1.43 23.11 -12.06
CA ASP A 148 -1.52 22.86 -13.52
C ASP A 148 -0.46 21.88 -14.01
N SER A 149 0.78 21.99 -13.50
CA SER A 149 1.85 21.05 -13.78
C SER A 149 1.51 19.63 -13.31
N ALA A 150 0.88 19.49 -12.15
CA ALA A 150 0.42 18.20 -11.64
C ALA A 150 -0.74 17.63 -12.46
N VAL A 151 -1.66 18.47 -12.95
CA VAL A 151 -2.70 18.04 -13.89
C VAL A 151 -2.06 17.51 -15.17
N GLN A 152 -1.16 18.26 -15.81
CA GLN A 152 -0.49 17.83 -17.05
C GLN A 152 0.30 16.53 -16.87
N TYR A 153 1.01 16.39 -15.75
CA TYR A 153 1.66 15.14 -15.36
C TYR A 153 0.66 13.98 -15.33
N LEU A 154 -0.47 14.13 -14.64
CA LEU A 154 -1.45 13.05 -14.47
C LEU A 154 -2.15 12.66 -15.78
N LEU A 155 -2.43 13.64 -16.65
CA LEU A 155 -3.03 13.40 -17.96
C LEU A 155 -2.06 12.68 -18.90
N GLU A 156 -0.80 13.11 -18.95
CA GLU A 156 0.23 12.42 -19.72
C GLU A 156 0.54 11.04 -19.18
N GLU A 157 0.63 10.86 -17.85
CA GLU A 157 0.82 9.55 -17.21
C GLU A 157 -0.31 8.59 -17.60
N SER A 158 -1.56 9.06 -17.57
CA SER A 158 -2.74 8.27 -17.94
C SER A 158 -2.69 7.87 -19.41
N ALA A 159 -2.35 8.79 -20.32
CA ALA A 159 -2.23 8.49 -21.75
C ALA A 159 -1.03 7.58 -22.09
N GLY A 160 0.11 7.80 -21.45
CA GLY A 160 1.32 7.00 -21.63
C GLY A 160 1.15 5.56 -21.14
N ILE A 161 0.43 5.34 -20.04
CA ILE A 161 0.10 3.98 -19.61
C ILE A 161 -0.98 3.35 -20.51
N ALA A 162 -1.96 4.13 -20.97
CA ALA A 162 -2.99 3.65 -21.89
C ALA A 162 -2.42 3.17 -23.24
N SER A 163 -1.30 3.73 -23.71
CA SER A 163 -0.66 3.33 -24.98
C SER A 163 0.02 1.96 -24.91
N LEU A 164 0.24 1.40 -23.71
CA LEU A 164 0.81 0.08 -23.50
C LEU A 164 -0.23 -1.03 -23.78
N THR A 165 -0.55 -1.30 -25.05
CA THR A 165 -1.65 -2.22 -25.40
C THR A 165 -1.33 -3.71 -25.24
N GLU A 166 -0.08 -4.07 -24.95
CA GLU A 166 0.35 -5.48 -24.88
C GLU A 166 0.97 -5.81 -23.52
N GLY A 167 0.59 -6.95 -22.97
CA GLY A 167 1.19 -7.51 -21.76
C GLY A 167 0.53 -7.04 -20.46
N ILE A 168 1.22 -7.34 -19.36
CA ILE A 168 0.78 -7.04 -18.00
C ILE A 168 1.61 -5.90 -17.46
N LEU A 169 0.96 -4.81 -17.05
CA LEU A 169 1.61 -3.76 -16.29
C LEU A 169 1.75 -4.17 -14.83
N THR A 170 2.95 -4.08 -14.28
CA THR A 170 3.20 -4.31 -12.86
C THR A 170 4.01 -3.17 -12.24
N TYR A 171 3.71 -2.91 -10.97
CA TYR A 171 4.27 -1.82 -10.17
C TYR A 171 4.20 -2.21 -8.68
N PRO A 172 5.14 -1.78 -7.81
CA PRO A 172 5.16 -2.15 -6.39
C PRO A 172 4.13 -1.39 -5.55
N SER A 173 2.88 -1.43 -5.99
CA SER A 173 1.70 -0.89 -5.33
C SER A 173 0.56 -1.89 -5.49
N PRO A 174 -0.39 -1.95 -4.56
CA PRO A 174 -1.59 -2.76 -4.74
C PRO A 174 -2.62 -2.15 -5.71
N LYS A 175 -2.49 -0.88 -6.06
CA LYS A 175 -3.44 -0.18 -6.93
C LYS A 175 -2.68 0.80 -7.83
N LEU A 176 -3.19 0.99 -9.04
CA LEU A 176 -2.81 2.12 -9.87
C LEU A 176 -3.21 3.43 -9.19
N ASN A 177 -2.52 4.51 -9.59
CA ASN A 177 -3.01 5.87 -9.42
C ASN A 177 -4.47 5.95 -9.90
N GLY A 178 -5.33 6.62 -9.13
CA GLY A 178 -6.74 6.81 -9.45
C GLY A 178 -7.00 7.43 -10.83
N ALA A 179 -6.16 8.38 -11.26
CA ALA A 179 -6.26 8.99 -12.59
C ALA A 179 -6.06 7.93 -13.69
N ILE A 180 -4.96 7.17 -13.62
CA ILE A 180 -4.67 6.09 -14.57
C ILE A 180 -5.82 5.07 -14.58
N HIS A 181 -6.24 4.59 -13.40
CA HIS A 181 -7.29 3.59 -13.30
C HIS A 181 -8.62 4.06 -13.94
N CYS A 182 -9.02 5.30 -13.66
CA CYS A 182 -10.23 5.89 -14.21
C CYS A 182 -10.13 6.03 -15.74
N ALA A 183 -9.01 6.56 -16.25
CA ALA A 183 -8.79 6.72 -17.69
C ALA A 183 -8.83 5.38 -18.45
N LEU A 184 -8.12 4.36 -17.96
CA LEU A 184 -8.12 3.02 -18.58
C LEU A 184 -9.53 2.41 -18.61
N THR A 185 -10.29 2.59 -17.53
CA THR A 185 -11.66 2.06 -17.40
C THR A 185 -12.62 2.77 -18.35
N LYS A 186 -12.61 4.11 -18.37
CA LYS A 186 -13.53 4.92 -19.19
C LYS A 186 -13.25 4.79 -20.68
N LEU A 187 -11.97 4.69 -21.06
CA LEU A 187 -11.56 4.54 -22.45
C LEU A 187 -11.51 3.08 -22.92
N ASN A 188 -11.72 2.12 -22.00
CA ASN A 188 -11.62 0.68 -22.21
C ASN A 188 -10.33 0.30 -22.98
N CYS A 189 -9.18 0.69 -22.44
CA CYS A 189 -7.89 0.55 -23.12
C CYS A 189 -6.74 0.27 -22.15
N GLY A 190 -5.54 0.07 -22.71
CA GLY A 190 -4.30 -0.15 -21.97
C GLY A 190 -4.09 -1.58 -21.47
N PRO A 191 -3.03 -1.79 -20.67
CA PRO A 191 -2.62 -3.11 -20.24
C PRO A 191 -3.44 -3.59 -19.04
N ILE A 192 -3.45 -4.91 -18.84
CA ILE A 192 -3.93 -5.49 -17.58
C ILE A 192 -2.96 -5.11 -16.46
N TYR A 193 -3.46 -4.51 -15.39
CA TYR A 193 -2.64 -4.17 -14.23
C TYR A 193 -2.65 -5.28 -13.18
N ILE A 194 -1.45 -5.71 -12.76
CA ILE A 194 -1.26 -6.60 -11.62
C ILE A 194 -0.16 -6.03 -10.73
N GLY A 195 -0.54 -5.48 -9.59
CA GLY A 195 0.40 -4.99 -8.59
C GLY A 195 1.21 -6.11 -7.94
N HIS A 196 2.39 -5.76 -7.42
CA HIS A 196 3.19 -6.65 -6.59
C HIS A 196 3.68 -5.93 -5.32
N MET A 197 4.21 -6.72 -4.40
CA MET A 197 4.86 -6.22 -3.19
C MET A 197 6.16 -6.98 -2.94
N PHE A 198 7.13 -6.26 -2.38
CA PHE A 198 8.33 -6.84 -1.81
C PHE A 198 8.02 -7.36 -0.41
N ILE A 199 8.23 -8.65 -0.20
CA ILE A 199 8.12 -9.30 1.09
C ILE A 199 9.50 -9.25 1.74
N HIS A 200 9.54 -8.73 2.95
CA HIS A 200 10.72 -8.78 3.80
C HIS A 200 10.74 -10.10 4.56
N SER A 201 11.93 -10.66 4.78
CA SER A 201 12.09 -11.81 5.65
C SER A 201 11.36 -11.53 6.96
N LYS A 202 10.51 -12.48 7.38
CA LYS A 202 9.96 -12.44 8.74
C LYS A 202 11.16 -12.30 9.66
N SER A 203 11.13 -11.30 10.54
CA SER A 203 12.13 -11.23 11.60
C SER A 203 12.18 -12.60 12.27
N SER A 204 13.38 -13.11 12.51
CA SER A 204 13.60 -14.02 13.62
C SER A 204 12.79 -13.48 14.80
N TYR A 205 11.94 -14.34 15.39
CA TYR A 205 11.07 -13.99 16.51
C TYR A 205 11.80 -13.02 17.46
N ASN A 206 11.33 -11.77 17.53
CA ASN A 206 11.88 -10.76 18.43
C ASN A 206 10.88 -10.62 19.57
N PRO A 207 11.15 -11.24 20.73
CA PRO A 207 10.23 -11.25 21.85
C PRO A 207 9.97 -9.84 22.42
N GLU A 208 10.96 -8.94 22.39
CA GLU A 208 10.80 -7.53 22.80
C GLU A 208 9.78 -6.81 21.93
N TYR A 209 9.95 -6.89 20.60
CA TYR A 209 9.04 -6.23 19.67
C TYR A 209 7.60 -6.75 19.81
N THR A 210 7.45 -8.06 20.01
CA THR A 210 6.14 -8.70 20.19
C THR A 210 5.48 -8.24 21.50
N LEU A 211 6.25 -8.15 22.58
CA LEU A 211 5.78 -7.63 23.87
C LEU A 211 5.33 -6.16 23.76
N TYR A 212 6.17 -5.30 23.19
CA TYR A 212 5.82 -3.88 23.03
C TYR A 212 4.58 -3.70 22.15
N GLN A 213 4.44 -4.49 21.09
CA GLN A 213 3.25 -4.46 20.23
C GLN A 213 1.99 -4.94 20.97
N ALA A 214 2.11 -5.98 21.80
CA ALA A 214 1.00 -6.48 22.61
C ALA A 214 0.57 -5.45 23.67
N ILE A 215 1.53 -4.88 24.41
CA ILE A 215 1.28 -3.81 25.39
C ILE A 215 0.58 -2.62 24.73
N PHE A 216 1.09 -2.17 23.58
CA PHE A 216 0.50 -1.05 22.84
C PHE A 216 -0.95 -1.34 22.44
N LYS A 217 -1.23 -2.52 21.87
CA LYS A 217 -2.59 -2.92 21.49
C LYS A 217 -3.54 -2.96 22.69
N THR A 218 -3.08 -3.50 23.82
CA THR A 218 -3.87 -3.53 25.06
C THR A 218 -4.17 -2.13 25.56
N MET A 219 -3.19 -1.22 25.53
CA MET A 219 -3.38 0.17 25.95
C MET A 219 -4.38 0.91 25.06
N CYS A 220 -4.32 0.71 23.74
CA CYS A 220 -5.31 1.25 22.82
C CYS A 220 -6.71 0.67 23.07
N ALA A 221 -6.83 -0.63 23.34
CA ALA A 221 -8.12 -1.26 23.66
C ALA A 221 -8.72 -0.69 24.97
N LEU A 222 -7.90 -0.49 26.01
CA LEU A 222 -8.33 0.14 27.25
C LEU A 222 -8.82 1.58 27.03
N GLU A 223 -8.14 2.34 26.18
CA GLU A 223 -8.56 3.69 25.82
C GLU A 223 -9.88 3.71 25.05
N GLN A 224 -10.06 2.80 24.08
CA GLN A 224 -11.31 2.63 23.34
C GLN A 224 -12.48 2.18 24.23
N ALA A 225 -12.20 1.39 25.27
CA ALA A 225 -13.18 0.99 26.29
C ALA A 225 -13.51 2.10 27.30
N GLY A 226 -12.96 3.31 27.14
CA GLY A 226 -13.23 4.45 28.02
C GLY A 226 -12.51 4.40 29.36
N TYR A 227 -11.50 3.54 29.53
CA TYR A 227 -10.72 3.44 30.76
C TYR A 227 -9.77 4.63 30.88
N LYS A 228 -9.99 5.50 31.87
CA LYS A 228 -9.27 6.78 32.03
C LYS A 228 -8.19 6.79 33.12
N ASP A 229 -8.05 5.70 33.90
CA ASP A 229 -7.05 5.65 34.97
C ASP A 229 -5.63 5.45 34.40
N LEU A 230 -4.92 6.57 34.29
CA LEU A 230 -3.53 6.64 33.82
C LEU A 230 -2.57 5.88 34.74
N LYS A 231 -2.85 5.79 36.05
CA LYS A 231 -1.97 5.13 37.02
C LYS A 231 -2.02 3.61 36.84
N ALA A 232 -3.21 3.05 36.63
CA ALA A 232 -3.36 1.61 36.39
C ALA A 232 -2.75 1.20 35.04
N LYS A 233 -2.91 2.02 33.99
CA LYS A 233 -2.26 1.83 32.69
C LYS A 233 -0.73 1.85 32.78
N HIS A 234 -0.18 2.80 33.53
CA HIS A 234 1.26 2.88 33.77
C HIS A 234 1.77 1.68 34.59
N GLN A 235 1.02 1.25 35.60
CA GLN A 235 1.36 0.07 36.40
C GLN A 235 1.37 -1.21 35.56
N PHE A 236 0.35 -1.42 34.71
CA PHE A 236 0.29 -2.55 33.77
C PHE A 236 1.50 -2.57 32.82
N PHE A 237 1.88 -1.40 32.28
CA PHE A 237 3.07 -1.27 31.44
C PHE A 237 4.33 -1.69 32.21
N CYS A 238 4.56 -1.12 33.40
CA CYS A 238 5.74 -1.42 34.21
C CYS A 238 5.81 -2.90 34.64
N GLU A 239 4.69 -3.52 35.01
CA GLU A 239 4.62 -4.93 35.40
C GLU A 239 4.88 -5.87 34.20
N SER A 240 4.39 -5.50 33.02
CA SER A 240 4.63 -6.26 31.79
C SER A 240 6.11 -6.26 31.39
N ILE A 241 6.78 -5.11 31.51
CA ILE A 241 8.23 -4.98 31.23
C ILE A 241 9.06 -5.71 32.29
N ARG A 242 8.77 -5.53 33.58
CA ARG A 242 9.48 -6.22 34.66
C ARG A 242 9.35 -7.74 34.58
N SER A 243 8.20 -8.24 34.15
CA SER A 243 7.96 -9.67 33.97
C SER A 243 8.76 -10.25 32.80
N TYR A 244 9.03 -9.43 31.79
CA TYR A 244 9.87 -9.79 30.64
C TYR A 244 11.37 -9.76 30.96
N GLU A 245 11.82 -8.80 31.76
CA GLU A 245 13.23 -8.61 32.12
C GLU A 245 13.74 -9.61 33.18
N ASN A 246 12.87 -10.44 33.78
CA ASN A 246 13.27 -11.36 34.82
C ASN A 246 13.78 -12.70 34.24
N PRO A 247 15.09 -13.02 34.34
CA PRO A 247 15.69 -14.16 33.62
C PRO A 247 15.37 -15.54 34.23
N ASN A 248 14.80 -15.59 35.44
CA ASN A 248 14.79 -16.80 36.27
C ASN A 248 13.45 -17.57 36.33
N LYS A 249 12.50 -17.32 35.44
CA LYS A 249 11.27 -18.14 35.35
C LYS A 249 10.85 -18.34 33.90
N ASN A 250 10.55 -19.58 33.52
CA ASN A 250 9.79 -19.95 32.32
C ASN A 250 8.38 -19.33 32.40
N ASN A 251 8.29 -18.02 32.17
CA ASN A 251 7.16 -17.18 32.58
C ASN A 251 6.13 -16.94 31.48
N PHE A 252 6.17 -17.68 30.36
CA PHE A 252 5.12 -17.59 29.35
C PHE A 252 3.76 -18.00 29.93
N GLU A 253 3.76 -18.99 30.84
CA GLU A 253 2.57 -19.48 31.53
C GLU A 253 2.06 -18.50 32.60
N PHE A 254 2.97 -17.79 33.29
CA PHE A 254 2.60 -16.70 34.20
C PHE A 254 2.03 -15.50 33.44
N PHE A 255 2.65 -15.10 32.33
CA PHE A 255 2.17 -14.05 31.44
C PHE A 255 0.79 -14.36 30.85
N LEU A 256 0.57 -15.60 30.38
CA LEU A 256 -0.75 -16.09 29.95
C LEU A 256 -1.76 -16.07 31.09
N ASN A 257 -1.38 -16.47 32.30
CA ASN A 257 -2.26 -16.42 33.46
C ASN A 257 -2.62 -14.98 33.87
N THR A 258 -1.69 -14.03 33.82
CA THR A 258 -1.98 -12.61 34.10
C THR A 258 -2.89 -11.99 33.03
N LEU A 259 -2.70 -12.34 31.75
CA LEU A 259 -3.61 -11.96 30.65
C LEU A 259 -5.00 -12.57 30.82
N THR A 260 -5.08 -13.84 31.22
CA THR A 260 -6.34 -14.57 31.41
C THR A 260 -7.10 -14.05 32.63
N GLN A 261 -6.41 -13.76 33.74
CA GLN A 261 -7.02 -13.15 34.93
C GLN A 261 -7.55 -11.73 34.65
N ASN A 262 -6.85 -10.95 33.82
CA ASN A 262 -7.34 -9.64 33.38
C ASN A 262 -8.55 -9.72 32.44
N ASN A 263 -8.60 -10.70 31.52
CA ASN A 263 -9.78 -10.98 30.70
C ASN A 263 -10.97 -11.48 31.54
N GLN A 264 -10.74 -12.30 32.56
CA GLN A 264 -11.78 -12.76 33.49
C GLN A 264 -12.29 -11.64 34.42
N CYS A 265 -11.43 -10.69 34.81
CA CYS A 265 -11.87 -9.44 35.45
C CYS A 265 -12.78 -8.62 34.53
N HIS A 266 -12.50 -8.62 33.22
CA HIS A 266 -13.32 -7.96 32.22
C HIS A 266 -14.71 -8.60 32.09
N GLU A 267 -14.81 -9.94 32.05
CA GLU A 267 -16.10 -10.66 32.03
C GLU A 267 -16.91 -10.49 33.32
N LYS A 268 -16.24 -10.40 34.49
CA LYS A 268 -16.89 -10.11 35.77
C LYS A 268 -17.40 -8.66 35.86
N LEU A 269 -16.69 -7.69 35.28
CA LEU A 269 -17.12 -6.29 35.26
C LEU A 269 -18.24 -6.04 34.23
N SER A 270 -18.20 -6.70 33.07
CA SER A 270 -19.29 -6.62 32.08
C SER A 270 -20.55 -7.39 32.52
N SER A 271 -20.43 -8.46 33.30
CA SER A 271 -21.58 -9.17 33.87
C SER A 271 -22.23 -8.45 35.06
N CYS A 272 -21.48 -7.63 35.81
CA CYS A 272 -22.05 -6.72 36.81
C CYS A 272 -22.82 -5.56 36.17
N GLN A 273 -22.35 -5.00 35.04
CA GLN A 273 -23.08 -3.96 34.32
C GLN A 273 -24.38 -4.47 33.68
N ASN A 274 -24.43 -5.74 33.26
CA ASN A 274 -25.66 -6.34 32.71
C ASN A 274 -26.72 -6.69 33.77
N ARG A 275 -26.34 -6.97 35.03
CA ARG A 275 -27.33 -7.24 36.10
C ARG A 275 -28.06 -5.99 36.60
N ASP A 276 -27.41 -4.82 36.56
CA ASP A 276 -28.08 -3.56 36.89
C ASP A 276 -28.99 -3.07 35.75
N LEU A 277 -28.68 -3.43 34.49
CA LEU A 277 -29.56 -3.19 33.35
C LEU A 277 -30.83 -4.07 33.39
N GLU A 278 -30.74 -5.34 33.79
CA GLU A 278 -31.92 -6.22 33.91
C GLU A 278 -32.85 -5.84 35.08
N ARG A 279 -32.34 -5.32 36.20
CA ARG A 279 -33.17 -4.79 37.29
C ARG A 279 -33.88 -3.49 36.93
N THR A 280 -33.30 -2.68 36.04
CA THR A 280 -33.90 -1.43 35.57
C THR A 280 -34.96 -1.67 34.47
N PHE A 281 -34.86 -2.79 33.74
CA PHE A 281 -35.85 -3.18 32.73
C PHE A 281 -37.12 -3.84 33.30
N LEU A 282 -37.05 -4.53 34.45
CA LEU A 282 -38.23 -5.15 35.07
C LEU A 282 -39.06 -4.20 35.95
N SER A 283 -38.50 -3.06 36.38
CA SER A 283 -39.25 -2.01 37.10
C SER A 283 -39.92 -1.00 36.17
N SER A 284 -39.50 -0.91 34.92
CA SER A 284 -40.07 -0.01 33.91
C SER A 284 -41.22 -0.63 33.09
N SER A 285 -41.35 -1.95 33.07
CA SER A 285 -42.47 -2.65 32.39
C SER A 285 -43.77 -2.73 33.21
N LEU A 286 -43.76 -2.36 34.50
CA LEU A 286 -44.99 -2.26 35.32
C LEU A 286 -45.62 -0.85 35.31
N VAL A 287 -44.97 0.15 34.72
CA VAL A 287 -45.45 1.54 34.71
C VAL A 287 -46.15 1.93 33.39
N PHE A 288 -46.08 1.09 32.35
CA PHE A 288 -46.68 1.41 31.04
C PHE A 288 -48.11 0.89 30.81
N ASN A 289 -48.75 0.24 31.78
CA ASN A 289 -50.14 -0.22 31.67
C ASN A 289 -51.19 0.61 32.44
N SER A 290 -50.82 1.73 33.07
CA SER A 290 -51.78 2.59 33.80
C SER A 290 -52.06 3.96 33.18
N ALA A 291 -51.46 4.31 32.03
CA ALA A 291 -51.63 5.64 31.41
C ALA A 291 -52.41 5.66 30.08
N ARG A 292 -53.25 4.65 29.81
CA ARG A 292 -54.29 4.70 28.75
C ARG A 292 -55.66 4.38 29.35
N ARG A 293 -56.20 5.31 30.13
CA ARG A 293 -57.65 5.48 30.41
C ARG A 293 -57.80 6.76 31.23
N GLY A 294 -58.53 7.75 30.69
CA GLY A 294 -59.06 8.84 31.51
C GLY A 294 -58.93 10.24 30.93
N SER A 295 -59.60 10.51 29.81
CA SER A 295 -60.19 11.83 29.54
C SER A 295 -61.44 11.60 28.68
N ILE A 296 -62.58 11.48 29.34
CA ILE A 296 -63.80 12.19 28.92
C ILE A 296 -63.85 13.41 29.84
#